data_AF-A0A1M7Q682-F1
#
_entry.id   AF-A0A1M7Q682-F1
#
_cell.length_a   1.000
_cell.length_b   1.000
_cell.length_c   1.000
_cell.angle_alpha   90.00
_cell.angle_beta   90.00
_cell.angle_gamma   90.00
#
_symmetry.space_group_name_H-M   'P 1'
#
loop_
_entity.id
_entity.type
_entity.pdbx_description
1 polymer ?
#
loop_
_entity_poly.entity_id
_entity_poly.type
_entity_poly.pdbx_seq_one_letter_code
_entity_poly.pdbx_strand_id
1 'polypeptide(L)'
;MAIRNKIYFASDFHLGTGTYASSREREARLVRWLDFIKADATEVFLMGDVFDFWFEYKTVVPKGYIRFLGKLAELADAGIKLYFFKGNHDMWMFDYFERELGATIISNELEIERNGKKFYLHHGDGLGPGDTFYKFLKRFFRSKLCQWLFARIHPNLGVGIANYWSAHSRIVSEKKDNPKPGQQEWLVIFSNELLKTHFYDYLVFGHRHLPLDIRLTDKSRYINLGEWVYACSYAVFDGETVSLKYFEK
;
A
#
# COMPACT_ATOMS: atom_id res chain seq x y z
N MET A 1 -12.88 27.55 5.43
CA MET A 1 -12.46 26.15 5.26
C MET A 1 -11.16 26.15 4.47
N ALA A 2 -10.15 25.41 4.90
CA ALA A 2 -8.93 25.25 4.11
C ALA A 2 -9.29 24.63 2.74
N ILE A 3 -8.72 25.14 1.66
CA ILE A 3 -8.90 24.56 0.32
C ILE A 3 -8.11 23.25 0.33
N ARG A 4 -8.81 22.13 0.42
CA ARG A 4 -8.23 20.80 0.19
C ARG A 4 -8.11 20.61 -1.32
N ASN A 5 -6.90 20.38 -1.79
CA ASN A 5 -6.61 20.17 -3.21
C ASN A 5 -5.48 19.16 -3.46
N LYS A 6 -4.90 18.55 -2.42
CA LYS A 6 -3.77 17.64 -2.55
C LYS A 6 -4.19 16.19 -2.48
N ILE A 7 -3.47 15.36 -3.21
CA ILE A 7 -3.64 13.90 -3.19
C ILE A 7 -2.39 13.28 -2.61
N TYR A 8 -2.56 12.40 -1.62
CA TYR A 8 -1.47 11.74 -0.92
C TYR A 8 -1.44 10.25 -1.21
N PHE A 9 -0.23 9.70 -1.35
CA PHE A 9 0.03 8.28 -1.58
C PHE A 9 1.04 7.78 -0.56
N ALA A 10 0.73 6.70 0.13
CA ALA A 10 1.64 6.06 1.09
C ALA A 10 1.36 4.55 1.16
N SER A 11 2.35 3.74 1.52
CA SER A 11 2.22 2.27 1.52
C SER A 11 3.16 1.63 2.52
N ASP A 12 3.10 0.30 2.62
CA ASP A 12 4.10 -0.51 3.32
C ASP A 12 4.27 -0.03 4.78
N PHE A 13 3.14 0.17 5.45
CA PHE A 13 3.12 0.55 6.86
C PHE A 13 3.43 -0.63 7.76
N HIS A 14 3.08 -1.84 7.34
CA HIS A 14 3.36 -3.09 8.04
C HIS A 14 2.99 -2.98 9.53
N LEU A 15 1.82 -2.42 9.83
CA LEU A 15 1.29 -2.34 11.20
C LEU A 15 1.15 -3.77 11.75
N GLY A 16 1.82 -4.06 12.88
CA GLY A 16 1.95 -5.41 13.44
C GLY A 16 3.37 -5.97 13.39
N THR A 17 4.22 -5.47 12.48
CA THR A 17 5.60 -5.93 12.34
C THR A 17 6.49 -5.55 13.53
N GLY A 18 7.31 -6.51 13.98
CA GLY A 18 8.30 -6.32 15.03
C GLY A 18 7.71 -6.54 16.43
N THR A 19 8.16 -5.76 17.40
CA THR A 19 7.60 -5.79 18.76
C THR A 19 6.33 -4.95 18.84
N TYR A 20 5.49 -5.20 19.86
CA TYR A 20 4.33 -4.35 20.13
C TYR A 20 4.73 -2.88 20.29
N ALA A 21 5.82 -2.60 21.01
CA ALA A 21 6.30 -1.24 21.24
C ALA A 21 6.72 -0.54 19.94
N SER A 22 7.51 -1.20 19.09
CA SER A 22 7.93 -0.63 17.81
C SER A 22 6.76 -0.44 16.84
N SER A 23 5.80 -1.38 16.81
CA SER A 23 4.59 -1.21 15.99
C SER A 23 3.71 -0.07 16.52
N ARG A 24 3.65 0.14 17.84
CA ARG A 24 2.88 1.22 18.47
C ARG A 24 3.50 2.59 18.19
N GLU A 25 4.82 2.69 18.17
CA GLU A 25 5.54 3.90 17.77
C GLU A 25 5.26 4.24 16.31
N ARG A 26 5.37 3.24 15.41
CA ARG A 26 5.04 3.40 13.99
C ARG A 26 3.59 3.84 13.77
N GLU A 27 2.64 3.23 14.47
CA GLU A 27 1.24 3.64 14.44
C GLU A 27 1.06 5.08 14.93
N ALA A 28 1.79 5.52 15.97
CA ALA A 28 1.74 6.90 16.44
C ALA A 28 2.29 7.89 15.40
N ARG A 29 3.38 7.54 14.70
CA ARG A 29 3.95 8.34 13.60
C ARG A 29 2.95 8.47 12.45
N LEU A 30 2.31 7.37 12.05
CA LEU A 30 1.28 7.37 11.01
C LEU A 30 0.08 8.24 11.39
N VAL A 31 -0.37 8.19 12.65
CA VAL A 31 -1.46 9.05 13.12
C VAL A 31 -1.06 10.53 13.04
N ARG A 32 0.17 10.90 13.40
CA ARG A 32 0.68 12.28 13.24
C ARG A 32 0.76 12.70 11.77
N TRP A 33 1.18 11.80 10.88
CA TRP A 33 1.21 12.08 9.45
C TRP A 33 -0.20 12.28 8.87
N LEU A 34 -1.15 11.40 9.21
CA LEU A 34 -2.54 11.55 8.78
C LEU A 34 -3.16 12.86 9.31
N ASP A 35 -2.80 13.26 10.53
CA ASP A 35 -3.21 14.55 11.09
C ASP A 35 -2.59 15.74 10.33
N PHE A 36 -1.31 15.64 9.98
CA PHE A 36 -0.59 16.63 9.19
C PHE A 36 -1.23 16.85 7.80
N ILE A 37 -1.56 15.77 7.08
CA ILE A 37 -2.15 15.88 5.72
C ILE A 37 -3.63 16.26 5.73
N LYS A 38 -4.34 16.09 6.86
CA LYS A 38 -5.78 16.37 6.98
C LYS A 38 -6.17 17.80 6.56
N ALA A 39 -5.24 18.73 6.72
CA ALA A 39 -5.44 20.14 6.43
C ALA A 39 -5.71 20.41 4.94
N ASP A 40 -5.07 19.68 4.03
CA ASP A 40 -5.09 19.95 2.59
C ASP A 40 -5.37 18.73 1.68
N ALA A 41 -5.47 17.52 2.26
CA ALA A 41 -5.79 16.30 1.53
C ALA A 41 -7.25 16.25 1.06
N THR A 42 -7.46 15.98 -0.24
CA THR A 42 -8.76 15.58 -0.81
C THR A 42 -8.90 14.07 -0.93
N GLU A 43 -7.79 13.39 -1.25
CA GLU A 43 -7.75 11.94 -1.46
C GLU A 43 -6.48 11.37 -0.82
N VAL A 44 -6.62 10.23 -0.15
CA VAL A 44 -5.51 9.48 0.43
C VAL A 44 -5.55 8.06 -0.13
N PHE A 45 -4.47 7.70 -0.82
CA PHE A 45 -4.26 6.38 -1.39
C PHE A 45 -3.26 5.60 -0.52
N LEU A 46 -3.76 4.55 0.12
CA LEU A 46 -2.98 3.58 0.88
C LEU A 46 -2.62 2.42 -0.05
N MET A 47 -1.42 2.45 -0.64
CA MET A 47 -1.02 1.61 -1.76
C MET A 47 -0.55 0.19 -1.33
N GLY A 48 -1.31 -0.46 -0.45
CA GLY A 48 -1.07 -1.84 0.00
C GLY A 48 -0.07 -1.98 1.15
N ASP A 49 -0.12 -3.16 1.78
CA ASP A 49 0.71 -3.53 2.93
C ASP A 49 0.60 -2.53 4.10
N VAL A 50 -0.64 -2.08 4.35
CA VAL A 50 -1.00 -1.24 5.49
C VAL A 50 -0.81 -2.02 6.80
N PHE A 51 -1.23 -3.29 6.79
CA PHE A 51 -1.09 -4.20 7.91
C PHE A 51 -0.12 -5.31 7.57
N ASP A 52 0.62 -5.78 8.57
CA ASP A 52 1.53 -6.91 8.39
C ASP A 52 0.81 -8.23 8.09
N PHE A 53 -0.45 -8.30 8.51
CA PHE A 53 -1.41 -9.30 8.07
C PHE A 53 -2.83 -8.79 8.31
N TRP A 54 -3.72 -8.99 7.34
CA TRP A 54 -5.15 -8.67 7.49
C TRP A 54 -6.04 -9.77 6.91
N PHE A 55 -7.03 -10.19 7.68
CA PHE A 55 -8.09 -11.09 7.22
C PHE A 55 -9.42 -10.72 7.87
N GLU A 56 -10.43 -10.49 7.05
CA GLU A 56 -11.79 -10.19 7.52
C GLU A 56 -12.58 -11.50 7.68
N TYR A 57 -12.74 -11.96 8.92
CA TYR A 57 -13.73 -12.98 9.22
C TYR A 57 -15.13 -12.35 9.21
N LYS A 58 -16.16 -13.19 9.13
CA LYS A 58 -17.56 -12.74 9.08
C LYS A 58 -17.95 -11.75 10.19
N THR A 59 -17.38 -11.90 11.39
CA THR A 59 -17.74 -11.10 12.57
C THR A 59 -16.55 -10.52 13.32
N VAL A 60 -15.32 -10.79 12.88
CA VAL A 60 -14.11 -10.32 13.55
C VAL A 60 -13.03 -9.93 12.56
N VAL A 61 -12.27 -8.90 12.92
CA VAL A 61 -11.04 -8.47 12.23
C VAL A 61 -9.86 -8.59 13.21
N PRO A 62 -8.60 -8.61 12.74
CA PRO A 62 -7.44 -8.66 13.62
C PRO A 62 -7.45 -7.51 14.63
N LYS A 63 -7.22 -7.84 15.91
CA LYS A 63 -7.17 -6.84 16.98
C LYS A 63 -5.95 -5.91 16.82
N GLY A 64 -6.13 -4.62 17.07
CA GLY A 64 -5.04 -3.65 17.09
C GLY A 64 -5.37 -2.38 16.32
N TYR A 65 -4.36 -1.51 16.17
CA TYR A 65 -4.35 -0.37 15.24
C TYR A 65 -5.47 0.65 15.43
N ILE A 66 -6.16 0.63 16.57
CA ILE A 66 -7.38 1.40 16.80
C ILE A 66 -7.17 2.91 16.66
N ARG A 67 -5.96 3.43 16.95
CA ARG A 67 -5.69 4.87 16.80
C ARG A 67 -5.53 5.24 15.33
N PHE A 68 -4.85 4.38 14.55
CA PHE A 68 -4.77 4.53 13.11
C PHE A 68 -6.15 4.42 12.46
N LEU A 69 -6.93 3.39 12.80
CA LEU A 69 -8.29 3.20 12.31
C LEU A 69 -9.21 4.37 12.68
N GLY A 70 -9.14 4.85 13.93
CA GLY A 70 -9.89 6.02 14.37
C GLY A 70 -9.50 7.29 13.62
N LYS A 71 -8.21 7.48 13.32
CA LYS A 71 -7.74 8.61 12.51
C LYS A 71 -8.23 8.51 11.06
N LEU A 72 -8.29 7.31 10.48
CA LEU A 72 -8.88 7.13 9.14
C LEU A 72 -10.38 7.45 9.13
N ALA A 73 -11.14 6.99 10.13
CA ALA A 73 -12.54 7.36 10.29
C ALA A 73 -12.71 8.89 10.37
N GLU A 74 -11.88 9.56 11.16
CA GLU A 74 -11.87 11.02 11.25
C GLU A 74 -11.57 11.72 9.90
N LEU A 75 -10.69 11.16 9.07
CA LEU A 75 -10.44 11.70 7.72
C LEU A 75 -11.66 11.50 6.81
N ALA A 76 -12.26 10.30 6.85
CA ALA A 76 -13.45 9.97 6.06
C ALA A 76 -14.65 10.86 6.45
N ASP A 77 -14.90 11.03 7.74
CA ASP A 77 -15.95 11.92 8.27
C ASP A 77 -15.72 13.39 7.91
N ALA A 78 -14.45 13.79 7.76
CA ALA A 78 -14.11 15.10 7.26
C ALA A 78 -14.33 15.25 5.73
N GLY A 79 -14.71 14.18 5.02
CA GLY A 79 -14.96 14.17 3.57
C GLY A 79 -13.72 13.88 2.72
N ILE A 80 -12.63 13.40 3.32
CA ILE A 80 -11.42 12.99 2.58
C ILE A 80 -11.65 11.58 2.03
N LYS A 81 -11.47 11.39 0.73
CA LYS A 81 -11.67 10.07 0.10
C LYS A 81 -10.51 9.14 0.44
N LEU A 82 -10.84 7.94 0.91
CA LEU A 82 -9.86 6.91 1.23
C LEU A 82 -9.88 5.82 0.17
N TYR A 83 -8.71 5.48 -0.35
CA TYR A 83 -8.50 4.37 -1.27
C TYR A 83 -7.51 3.38 -0.65
N PHE A 84 -7.86 2.11 -0.62
CA PHE A 84 -7.02 1.05 -0.09
C PHE A 84 -6.69 0.05 -1.18
N PHE A 85 -5.42 -0.06 -1.54
CA PHE A 85 -4.97 -1.16 -2.38
C PHE A 85 -4.74 -2.38 -1.53
N LYS A 86 -5.08 -3.55 -2.08
CA LYS A 86 -4.68 -4.83 -1.51
C LYS A 86 -3.19 -5.04 -1.80
N GLY A 87 -2.40 -5.17 -0.75
CA GLY A 87 -1.02 -5.63 -0.85
C GLY A 87 -0.91 -7.15 -0.75
N ASN A 88 0.31 -7.64 -0.59
CA ASN A 88 0.56 -9.07 -0.41
C ASN A 88 0.41 -9.52 1.05
N HIS A 89 0.46 -8.61 2.02
CA HIS A 89 0.22 -8.89 3.44
C HIS A 89 -1.25 -8.75 3.85
N ASP A 90 -1.98 -7.84 3.20
CA ASP A 90 -3.38 -7.52 3.52
C ASP A 90 -4.34 -7.84 2.35
N MET A 91 -4.00 -8.86 1.56
CA MET A 91 -4.77 -9.28 0.38
C MET A 91 -6.22 -9.75 0.68
N TRP A 92 -6.51 -10.09 1.93
CA TRP A 92 -7.83 -10.56 2.40
C TRP A 92 -8.62 -9.47 3.11
N MET A 93 -8.39 -8.23 2.69
CA MET A 93 -9.33 -7.12 2.85
C MET A 93 -10.53 -7.34 1.93
N PHE A 94 -11.74 -7.33 2.47
CA PHE A 94 -12.99 -7.54 1.72
C PHE A 94 -13.80 -6.25 1.70
N ASP A 95 -14.78 -6.11 2.59
CA ASP A 95 -15.74 -5.01 2.60
C ASP A 95 -15.80 -4.27 3.93
N TYR A 96 -14.98 -4.64 4.93
CA TYR A 96 -14.97 -3.99 6.24
C TYR A 96 -14.69 -2.49 6.13
N PHE A 97 -13.59 -2.08 5.48
CA PHE A 97 -13.27 -0.65 5.35
C PHE A 97 -14.20 0.09 4.36
N GLU A 98 -14.79 -0.61 3.40
CA GLU A 98 -15.87 -0.06 2.56
C GLU A 98 -17.09 0.31 3.41
N ARG A 99 -17.53 -0.59 4.29
CA ARG A 99 -18.72 -0.41 5.12
C ARG A 99 -18.49 0.56 6.28
N GLU A 100 -17.36 0.45 6.97
CA GLU A 100 -17.09 1.21 8.20
C GLU A 100 -16.48 2.59 7.93
N LEU A 101 -15.72 2.75 6.83
CA LEU A 101 -15.02 4.01 6.53
C LEU A 101 -15.49 4.68 5.23
N GLY A 102 -16.37 4.04 4.45
CA GLY A 102 -16.71 4.52 3.10
C GLY A 102 -15.49 4.52 2.15
N ALA A 103 -14.45 3.75 2.46
CA ALA A 103 -13.26 3.65 1.64
C ALA A 103 -13.54 2.88 0.34
N THR A 104 -12.71 3.05 -0.68
CA THR A 104 -12.76 2.24 -1.90
C THR A 104 -11.64 1.20 -1.87
N ILE A 105 -11.98 -0.10 -1.92
CA ILE A 105 -10.98 -1.17 -1.97
C ILE A 105 -10.58 -1.46 -3.43
N ILE A 106 -9.29 -1.30 -3.73
CA ILE A 106 -8.70 -1.59 -5.02
C ILE A 106 -7.97 -2.93 -4.95
N SER A 107 -8.45 -3.89 -5.74
CA SER A 107 -7.88 -5.25 -5.72
C SER A 107 -6.64 -5.42 -6.60
N ASN A 108 -6.46 -4.60 -7.64
CA ASN A 108 -5.32 -4.66 -8.55
C ASN A 108 -4.85 -3.24 -8.88
N GLU A 109 -4.95 -2.82 -10.14
CA GLU A 109 -4.65 -1.49 -10.63
C GLU A 109 -5.85 -0.55 -10.53
N LEU A 110 -5.54 0.74 -10.46
CA LEU A 110 -6.50 1.83 -10.63
C LEU A 110 -5.87 2.87 -11.54
N GLU A 111 -6.54 3.15 -12.65
CA GLU A 111 -6.19 4.22 -13.56
C GLU A 111 -7.09 5.42 -13.29
N ILE A 112 -6.50 6.59 -13.04
CA ILE A 112 -7.25 7.83 -12.80
C ILE A 112 -6.65 9.00 -13.56
N GLU A 113 -7.49 10.00 -13.80
CA GLU A 113 -7.07 11.32 -14.24
C GLU A 113 -7.42 12.36 -13.18
N ARG A 114 -6.46 13.23 -12.84
CA ARG A 114 -6.62 14.36 -11.92
C ARG A 114 -5.88 15.56 -12.48
N ASN A 115 -6.56 16.70 -12.60
CA ASN A 115 -5.98 17.93 -13.13
C ASN A 115 -5.26 17.73 -14.49
N GLY A 116 -5.82 16.89 -15.36
CA GLY A 116 -5.25 16.56 -16.67
C GLY A 116 -4.00 15.66 -16.62
N LYS A 117 -3.65 15.11 -15.45
CA LYS A 117 -2.56 14.16 -15.25
C LYS A 117 -3.10 12.74 -15.11
N LYS A 118 -2.53 11.80 -15.87
CA LYS A 118 -2.92 10.39 -15.85
C LYS A 118 -2.03 9.60 -14.90
N PHE A 119 -2.65 8.81 -14.04
CA PHE A 119 -1.99 8.00 -13.03
C PHE A 119 -2.28 6.53 -13.27
N TYR A 120 -1.24 5.70 -13.19
CA TYR A 120 -1.37 4.27 -13.02
C TYR A 120 -0.96 3.92 -11.59
N LEU A 121 -1.92 3.43 -10.80
CA LEU A 121 -1.74 3.14 -9.39
C LEU A 121 -1.86 1.63 -9.17
N HIS A 122 -0.88 1.03 -8.49
CA HIS A 122 -0.92 -0.39 -8.12
C HIS A 122 -0.04 -0.61 -6.87
N HIS A 123 -0.23 -1.69 -6.10
CA HIS A 123 0.68 -1.98 -4.99
C HIS A 123 2.10 -2.29 -5.48
N GLY A 124 2.23 -3.17 -6.48
CA GLY A 124 3.48 -3.45 -7.22
C GLY A 124 3.79 -4.93 -7.27
N ASP A 125 3.21 -5.70 -6.35
CA ASP A 125 3.40 -7.13 -6.21
C ASP A 125 2.89 -7.95 -7.42
N GLY A 126 3.74 -8.82 -7.95
CA GLY A 126 3.40 -9.69 -9.08
C GLY A 126 3.35 -8.98 -10.44
N LEU A 127 3.79 -7.73 -10.54
CA LEU A 127 4.04 -7.06 -11.82
C LEU A 127 5.43 -7.39 -12.39
N GLY A 128 5.64 -7.09 -13.67
CA GLY A 128 6.92 -7.30 -14.35
C GLY A 128 7.27 -8.77 -14.63
N PRO A 129 8.44 -9.04 -15.22
CA PRO A 129 8.90 -10.39 -15.55
C PRO A 129 9.33 -11.17 -14.30
N GLY A 130 9.28 -12.50 -14.38
CA GLY A 130 9.74 -13.38 -13.28
C GLY A 130 8.67 -13.71 -12.23
N ASP A 131 9.13 -14.19 -11.08
CA ASP A 131 8.33 -14.52 -9.88
C ASP A 131 7.10 -15.41 -10.13
N THR A 132 7.25 -16.38 -11.02
CA THR A 132 6.16 -17.29 -11.42
C THR A 132 5.56 -18.05 -10.24
N PHE A 133 6.42 -18.49 -9.30
CA PHE A 133 5.97 -19.15 -8.06
C PHE A 133 5.15 -18.21 -7.18
N TYR A 134 5.62 -16.98 -6.97
CA TYR A 134 4.90 -15.98 -6.19
C TYR A 134 3.55 -15.63 -6.85
N LYS A 135 3.51 -15.42 -8.17
CA LYS A 135 2.27 -15.15 -8.91
C LYS A 135 1.27 -16.30 -8.81
N PHE A 136 1.77 -17.54 -8.87
CA PHE A 136 0.95 -18.73 -8.64
C PHE A 136 0.38 -18.74 -7.21
N LEU A 137 1.23 -18.48 -6.21
CA LEU A 137 0.84 -18.48 -4.80
C LEU A 137 -0.17 -17.37 -4.49
N LYS A 138 0.03 -16.16 -5.05
CA LYS A 138 -0.93 -15.04 -4.99
C LYS A 138 -2.28 -15.46 -5.55
N ARG A 139 -2.31 -16.16 -6.70
CA ARG A 139 -3.55 -16.69 -7.29
C ARG A 139 -4.22 -17.75 -6.41
N PHE A 140 -3.43 -18.63 -5.78
CA PHE A 140 -3.94 -19.63 -4.84
C PHE A 140 -4.59 -18.97 -3.60
N PHE A 141 -3.90 -18.04 -2.94
CA PHE A 141 -4.42 -17.34 -1.77
C PHE A 141 -5.63 -16.45 -2.08
N ARG A 142 -5.71 -15.91 -3.29
CA ARG A 142 -6.89 -15.15 -3.76
C ARG A 142 -8.09 -16.04 -4.15
N SER A 143 -7.93 -17.36 -4.19
CA SER A 143 -9.03 -18.25 -4.52
C SER A 143 -10.09 -18.25 -3.42
N LYS A 144 -11.37 -18.26 -3.82
CA LYS A 144 -12.50 -18.34 -2.87
C LYS A 144 -12.42 -19.57 -1.98
N LEU A 145 -11.90 -20.68 -2.50
CA LEU A 145 -11.71 -21.91 -1.73
C LEU A 145 -10.67 -21.73 -0.62
N CYS A 146 -9.52 -21.13 -0.92
CA CYS A 146 -8.49 -20.88 0.09
C CYS A 146 -9.00 -19.92 1.17
N GLN A 147 -9.65 -18.82 0.77
CA GLN A 147 -10.27 -17.87 1.70
C GLN A 147 -11.33 -18.53 2.59
N TRP A 148 -12.18 -19.37 2.00
CA TRP A 148 -13.22 -20.12 2.70
C TRP A 148 -12.64 -21.14 3.69
N LEU A 149 -11.54 -21.82 3.32
CA LEU A 149 -10.83 -22.74 4.21
C LEU A 149 -10.20 -21.98 5.38
N PHE A 150 -9.52 -20.87 5.10
CA PHE A 150 -8.89 -20.04 6.12
C PHE A 150 -9.91 -19.45 7.09
N ALA A 151 -11.08 -19.02 6.61
CA ALA A 151 -12.18 -18.50 7.43
C ALA A 151 -12.72 -19.49 8.50
N ARG A 152 -12.41 -20.79 8.38
CA ARG A 152 -12.81 -21.84 9.34
C ARG A 152 -11.77 -22.11 10.41
N ILE A 153 -10.56 -21.61 10.22
CA ILE A 153 -9.53 -21.66 11.24
C ILE A 153 -9.90 -20.63 12.30
N HIS A 154 -9.90 -21.02 13.57
CA HIS A 154 -10.18 -20.10 14.67
C HIS A 154 -9.26 -18.86 14.55
N PRO A 155 -9.77 -17.62 14.67
CA PRO A 155 -8.99 -16.41 14.43
C PRO A 155 -7.64 -16.35 15.14
N ASN A 156 -7.57 -16.74 16.42
CA ASN A 156 -6.31 -16.80 17.16
C ASN A 156 -5.26 -17.71 16.51
N LEU A 157 -5.68 -18.83 15.93
CA LEU A 157 -4.78 -19.77 15.25
C LEU A 157 -4.43 -19.26 13.84
N GLY A 158 -5.43 -18.85 13.05
CA GLY A 158 -5.23 -18.38 11.68
C GLY A 158 -4.34 -17.14 11.62
N VAL A 159 -4.66 -16.11 12.41
CA VAL A 159 -3.87 -14.88 12.51
C VAL A 159 -2.47 -15.17 13.08
N GLY A 160 -2.35 -16.08 14.05
CA GLY A 160 -1.06 -16.49 14.61
C GLY A 160 -0.13 -17.12 13.59
N ILE A 161 -0.63 -18.08 12.80
CA ILE A 161 0.13 -18.72 11.72
C ILE A 161 0.53 -17.70 10.66
N ALA A 162 -0.42 -16.85 10.24
CA ALA A 162 -0.17 -15.88 9.19
C ALA A 162 0.87 -14.81 9.60
N ASN A 163 0.81 -14.32 10.83
CA ASN A 163 1.83 -13.39 11.36
C ASN A 163 3.23 -14.03 11.39
N TYR A 164 3.31 -15.31 11.77
CA TYR A 164 4.58 -16.05 11.75
C TYR A 164 5.15 -16.18 10.33
N TRP A 165 4.30 -16.53 9.35
CA TRP A 165 4.71 -16.63 7.95
C TRP A 165 5.09 -15.27 7.36
N SER A 166 4.31 -14.23 7.64
CA SER A 166 4.58 -12.85 7.22
C SER A 166 5.96 -12.38 7.70
N ALA A 167 6.27 -12.59 8.99
CA ALA A 167 7.57 -12.24 9.55
C ALA A 167 8.71 -12.99 8.85
N HIS A 168 8.50 -14.28 8.54
CA HIS A 168 9.51 -15.08 7.86
C HIS A 168 9.71 -14.68 6.40
N SER A 169 8.62 -14.43 5.64
CA SER A 169 8.72 -14.03 4.23
C SER A 169 9.43 -12.69 4.08
N ARG A 170 9.18 -11.75 4.99
CA ARG A 170 9.84 -10.43 4.98
C ARG A 170 11.34 -10.53 5.15
N ILE A 171 11.81 -11.34 6.10
CA ILE A 171 13.25 -11.61 6.31
C ILE A 171 13.89 -12.20 5.05
N VAL A 172 13.16 -13.03 4.30
CA VAL A 172 13.65 -13.60 3.04
C VAL A 172 13.67 -12.56 1.92
N SER A 173 12.67 -11.68 1.82
CA SER A 173 12.59 -10.60 0.83
C SER A 173 13.67 -9.53 1.04
N GLU A 174 13.89 -9.08 2.28
CA GLU A 174 14.95 -8.10 2.61
C GLU A 174 16.34 -8.56 2.15
N LYS A 175 16.61 -9.88 2.18
CA LYS A 175 17.88 -10.46 1.69
C LYS A 175 18.00 -10.49 0.17
N LYS A 176 16.88 -10.38 -0.56
CA LYS A 176 16.80 -10.44 -2.02
C LYS A 176 16.63 -9.06 -2.67
N ASP A 177 16.17 -8.05 -1.93
CA ASP A 177 15.69 -6.79 -2.49
C ASP A 177 16.78 -5.80 -2.96
N ASN A 178 18.06 -6.09 -2.69
CA ASN A 178 19.14 -5.30 -3.28
C ASN A 178 19.31 -5.67 -4.76
N PRO A 179 19.04 -4.74 -5.71
CA PRO A 179 19.26 -5.00 -7.12
C PRO A 179 20.74 -5.36 -7.33
N LYS A 180 20.97 -6.50 -7.99
CA LYS A 180 22.32 -6.89 -8.38
C LYS A 180 22.88 -5.82 -9.34
N PRO A 181 24.19 -5.48 -9.25
CA PRO A 181 24.79 -4.51 -10.16
C PRO A 181 24.47 -4.86 -11.63
N GLY A 182 23.89 -3.90 -12.37
CA GLY A 182 23.55 -4.04 -13.78
C GLY A 182 22.16 -4.58 -14.12
N GLN A 183 21.30 -4.90 -13.15
CA GLN A 183 19.90 -5.26 -13.41
C GLN A 183 18.97 -4.04 -13.27
N GLN A 184 18.14 -3.81 -14.29
CA GLN A 184 17.08 -2.81 -14.23
C GLN A 184 15.98 -3.29 -13.28
N GLU A 185 15.45 -2.39 -12.47
CA GLU A 185 14.37 -2.66 -11.52
C GLU A 185 13.12 -3.17 -12.27
N TRP A 186 12.47 -4.24 -11.79
CA TRP A 186 11.44 -4.94 -12.57
C TRP A 186 10.16 -4.13 -12.77
N LEU A 187 9.83 -3.21 -11.84
CA LEU A 187 8.71 -2.27 -12.03
C LEU A 187 9.07 -1.18 -13.04
N VAL A 188 10.33 -0.78 -13.18
CA VAL A 188 10.79 0.06 -14.30
C VAL A 188 10.58 -0.67 -15.63
N ILE A 189 10.95 -1.96 -15.72
CA ILE A 189 10.73 -2.76 -16.94
C ILE A 189 9.22 -2.82 -17.25
N PHE A 190 8.40 -3.18 -16.27
CA PHE A 190 6.95 -3.21 -16.41
C PHE A 190 6.38 -1.87 -16.88
N SER A 191 6.81 -0.78 -16.24
CA SER A 191 6.35 0.58 -16.55
C SER A 191 6.68 0.98 -17.98
N ASN A 192 7.89 0.67 -18.45
CA ASN A 192 8.29 0.95 -19.83
C ASN A 192 7.48 0.13 -20.84
N GLU A 193 7.20 -1.14 -20.55
CA GLU A 193 6.33 -1.97 -21.42
C GLU A 193 4.90 -1.42 -21.46
N LEU A 194 4.34 -1.03 -20.31
CA LEU A 194 3.00 -0.45 -20.23
C LEU A 194 2.92 0.85 -21.04
N LEU A 195 3.93 1.71 -20.93
CA LEU A 195 4.02 2.98 -21.65
C LEU A 195 4.09 2.86 -23.18
N LYS A 196 4.41 1.68 -23.73
CA LYS A 196 4.33 1.43 -25.18
C LYS A 196 2.89 1.41 -25.70
N THR A 197 1.91 1.15 -24.82
CA THR A 197 0.50 0.97 -25.20
C THR A 197 -0.39 2.07 -24.65
N HIS A 198 -0.09 2.60 -23.46
CA HIS A 198 -0.92 3.59 -22.76
C HIS A 198 -0.03 4.67 -22.15
N PHE A 199 -0.43 5.94 -22.28
CA PHE A 199 0.30 7.06 -21.69
C PHE A 199 -0.15 7.33 -20.25
N TYR A 200 0.82 7.46 -19.34
CA TYR A 200 0.64 7.95 -17.98
C TYR A 200 1.70 9.00 -17.65
N ASP A 201 1.32 10.04 -16.91
CA ASP A 201 2.26 11.00 -16.33
C ASP A 201 2.99 10.38 -15.12
N TYR A 202 2.26 9.62 -14.29
CA TYR A 202 2.79 9.03 -13.06
C TYR A 202 2.38 7.57 -12.91
N LEU A 203 3.36 6.71 -12.66
CA LEU A 203 3.15 5.33 -12.23
C LEU A 203 3.59 5.23 -10.77
N VAL A 204 2.65 5.03 -9.85
CA VAL A 204 2.91 5.05 -8.40
C VAL A 204 2.72 3.66 -7.82
N PHE A 205 3.78 3.12 -7.22
CA PHE A 205 3.82 1.79 -6.60
C PHE A 205 4.32 1.85 -5.15
N GLY A 206 4.06 0.80 -4.39
CA GLY A 206 4.70 0.47 -3.11
C GLY A 206 5.52 -0.82 -3.27
N HIS A 207 5.43 -1.75 -2.31
CA HIS A 207 5.96 -3.12 -2.36
C HIS A 207 7.49 -3.27 -2.39
N ARG A 208 8.23 -2.41 -3.08
CA ARG A 208 9.70 -2.49 -3.14
C ARG A 208 10.38 -2.03 -1.86
N HIS A 209 9.66 -1.41 -0.92
CA HIS A 209 10.18 -0.80 0.31
C HIS A 209 11.26 0.29 0.10
N LEU A 210 11.61 0.61 -1.14
CA LEU A 210 12.64 1.58 -1.51
C LEU A 210 11.98 2.84 -2.08
N PRO A 211 12.18 4.01 -1.46
CA PRO A 211 11.73 5.27 -2.05
C PRO A 211 12.50 5.52 -3.36
N LEU A 212 11.80 5.50 -4.50
CA LEU A 212 12.38 5.74 -5.82
C LEU A 212 11.56 6.77 -6.58
N ASP A 213 12.25 7.62 -7.36
CA ASP A 213 11.64 8.58 -8.26
C ASP A 213 12.45 8.60 -9.56
N ILE A 214 11.98 7.82 -10.53
CA ILE A 214 12.72 7.51 -11.74
C ILE A 214 11.95 8.10 -12.93
N ARG A 215 12.64 8.96 -13.68
CA ARG A 215 12.14 9.45 -14.96
C ARG A 215 12.23 8.32 -15.99
N LEU A 216 11.09 7.93 -16.56
CA LEU A 216 11.00 6.88 -17.59
C LEU A 216 11.07 7.47 -18.99
N THR A 217 10.36 8.58 -19.21
CA THR A 217 10.33 9.33 -20.47
C THR A 217 10.39 10.82 -20.19
N ASP A 218 10.25 11.66 -21.22
CA ASP A 218 10.19 13.10 -20.98
C ASP A 218 9.00 13.56 -20.15
N LYS A 219 7.91 12.77 -20.14
CA LYS A 219 6.62 13.11 -19.53
C LYS A 219 6.16 12.12 -18.46
N SER A 220 6.81 10.97 -18.32
CA SER A 220 6.39 9.88 -17.43
C SER A 220 7.42 9.62 -16.33
N ARG A 221 6.94 9.49 -15.10
CA ARG A 221 7.75 9.12 -13.92
C ARG A 221 7.20 7.87 -13.25
N TYR A 222 8.11 7.00 -12.84
CA TYR A 222 7.83 5.91 -11.91
C TYR A 222 8.23 6.36 -10.51
N ILE A 223 7.29 6.27 -9.58
CA ILE A 223 7.48 6.63 -8.19
C ILE A 223 7.20 5.38 -7.36
N ASN A 224 8.22 4.93 -6.63
CA ASN A 224 8.06 3.87 -5.64
C ASN A 224 8.05 4.48 -4.24
N LEU A 225 7.02 4.16 -3.48
CA LEU A 225 6.87 4.51 -2.08
C LEU A 225 7.72 3.56 -1.23
N GLY A 226 8.48 4.13 -0.31
CA GLY A 226 9.18 3.38 0.72
C GLY A 226 8.30 3.14 1.95
N GLU A 227 8.76 2.19 2.75
CA GLU A 227 8.09 1.69 3.94
C GLU A 227 8.20 2.61 5.18
N TRP A 228 7.39 2.35 6.22
CA TRP A 228 7.30 3.21 7.42
C TRP A 228 7.98 2.67 8.68
N VAL A 229 8.72 1.57 8.58
CA VAL A 229 9.69 1.08 9.57
C VAL A 229 10.95 1.95 9.58
N TYR A 230 11.51 2.30 8.41
CA TYR A 230 12.74 3.12 8.33
C TYR A 230 12.59 4.35 7.43
N ALA A 231 12.05 4.22 6.22
CA ALA A 231 12.06 5.30 5.24
C ALA A 231 11.07 6.44 5.58
N CYS A 232 9.86 6.09 6.03
CA CYS A 232 8.76 7.02 6.34
C CYS A 232 8.43 7.95 5.18
N SER A 233 8.39 7.40 3.96
CA SER A 233 8.14 8.17 2.76
C SER A 233 6.69 8.16 2.33
N TYR A 234 6.28 9.21 1.63
CA TYR A 234 4.98 9.35 1.00
C TYR A 234 5.13 10.20 -0.26
N ALA A 235 4.25 10.05 -1.23
CA ALA A 235 4.16 10.96 -2.36
C ALA A 235 2.97 11.90 -2.21
N VAL A 236 3.11 13.12 -2.73
CA VAL A 236 2.02 14.11 -2.77
C VAL A 236 1.92 14.72 -4.15
N PHE A 237 0.71 14.74 -4.69
CA PHE A 237 0.32 15.53 -5.86
C PHE A 237 -0.30 16.83 -5.38
N ASP A 238 0.29 17.96 -5.77
CA ASP A 238 -0.16 19.31 -5.35
C ASP A 238 -1.19 19.94 -6.29
N GLY A 239 -1.59 19.21 -7.34
CA GLY A 239 -2.45 19.69 -8.40
C GLY A 239 -1.73 19.88 -9.74
N GLU A 240 -0.40 19.90 -9.73
CA GLU A 240 0.43 20.06 -10.93
C GLU A 240 1.49 18.95 -11.06
N THR A 241 2.17 18.61 -9.96
CA THR A 241 3.25 17.63 -9.96
C THR A 241 3.24 16.72 -8.75
N VAL A 242 3.80 15.51 -8.91
CA VAL A 242 4.04 14.58 -7.80
C VAL A 242 5.45 14.78 -7.24
N SER A 243 5.55 14.85 -5.92
CA SER A 243 6.81 14.88 -5.18
C SER A 243 6.87 13.77 -4.15
N LEU A 244 8.00 13.06 -4.08
CA LEU A 244 8.30 12.08 -3.04
C LEU A 244 8.90 12.81 -1.83
N LYS A 245 8.30 12.64 -0.65
CA LYS A 245 8.63 13.32 0.59
C LYS A 245 8.81 12.33 1.73
N TYR A 246 9.33 12.83 2.85
CA TYR A 246 9.59 12.06 4.07
C TYR A 246 8.92 12.74 5.26
N PHE A 247 8.51 11.96 6.25
CA PHE A 247 7.85 12.46 7.46
C PHE A 247 8.60 12.01 8.71
N GLU A 248 9.00 12.97 9.55
CA GLU A 248 9.66 12.72 10.85
C GLU A 248 10.78 11.67 10.77
N LYS A 249 11.68 11.84 9.79
CA LYS A 249 12.88 11.03 9.63
C LYS A 249 14.03 11.54 10.49
#